data_AF-A0A9W9G238-F1
#
_entry.id   AF-A0A9W9G238-F1
#
_cell.length_a   1.000
_cell.length_b   1.000
_cell.length_c   1.000
_cell.angle_alpha   90.00
_cell.angle_beta   90.00
_cell.angle_gamma   90.00
#
_symmetry.space_group_name_H-M   'P 1'
#
loop_
_entity.id
_entity.type
_entity.pdbx_description
1 polymer ?
#
loop_
_entity_poly.entity_id
_entity_poly.type
_entity_poly.pdbx_seq_one_letter_code
_entity_poly.pdbx_strand_id
1 'polypeptide(L)'
;MSKLSHKLKSVINAPHARPGTVPAPSRILTVYQGIAKEAEAQNIGLKPWFTAAAAATMTMNSPQSLSQLFEQVSNSESHDETVRLAEFVREIGLKCLGFNGIPRTINCLSEFRTGLPPTVAEMLATKPRRSLAPQDINTISTRGSALWKSIYFPFESKLFQKLSQAHPDLPVHIVESEYGNLFSDPPTHPGAMPVTVGRVLTSILGVACLRAQTGVGPQLLSHVFGLRKAFEDGSFQDDLEEDIRGARWLASDDGSVWLLQSVDHIVEALGKGEGSNFAPGISIAYLKGTGPGGQKISQNEKIARQLLADRVEAHEKGDQSRVALKAEAARKKKASKVKKAKRKYRGLERASGEDGGLHDDGEGEAGSSEESSEGKGEKGE
;
A
#
# COMPACT_ATOMS: atom_id res chain seq x y z
N MET A 1 34.81 -3.20 27.94
CA MET A 1 33.55 -2.50 27.63
C MET A 1 33.29 -1.46 28.71
N SER A 2 32.99 -0.21 28.33
CA SER A 2 32.58 0.82 29.29
C SER A 2 31.21 0.44 29.89
N LYS A 3 31.07 0.58 31.22
CA LYS A 3 29.77 0.33 31.89
C LYS A 3 28.91 1.59 31.79
N LEU A 4 27.67 1.46 31.31
CA LEU A 4 26.71 2.57 31.32
C LEU A 4 26.34 2.92 32.77
N SER A 5 26.23 4.22 33.06
CA SER A 5 25.74 4.69 34.36
C SER A 5 24.29 4.29 34.59
N HIS A 6 23.88 4.17 35.86
CA HIS A 6 22.49 3.86 36.22
C HIS A 6 21.52 4.92 35.65
N LYS A 7 21.90 6.19 35.70
CA LYS A 7 21.13 7.31 35.13
C LYS A 7 20.87 7.11 33.64
N LEU A 8 21.90 6.76 32.86
CA LEU A 8 21.75 6.54 31.42
C LEU A 8 20.83 5.33 31.13
N LYS A 9 21.02 4.22 31.84
CA LYS A 9 20.14 3.04 31.71
C LYS A 9 18.67 3.38 32.02
N SER A 10 18.43 4.20 33.04
CA SER A 10 17.07 4.64 33.40
C SER A 10 16.43 5.49 32.31
N VAL A 11 17.17 6.40 31.68
CA VAL A 11 16.65 7.24 30.58
C VAL A 11 16.36 6.41 29.33
N ILE A 12 17.24 5.48 28.94
CA ILE A 12 17.01 4.58 27.80
C ILE A 12 15.73 3.74 28.01
N ASN A 13 15.50 3.29 29.24
CA ASN A 13 14.34 2.46 29.57
C ASN A 13 13.13 3.25 30.08
N ALA A 14 13.08 4.57 29.83
CA ALA A 14 11.99 5.39 30.33
C ALA A 14 10.64 4.93 29.72
N PRO A 15 9.57 4.80 30.53
CA PRO A 15 8.30 4.25 30.05
C PRO A 15 7.69 4.99 28.84
N HIS A 16 7.84 6.32 28.81
CA HIS A 16 7.32 7.15 27.70
C HIS A 16 8.08 6.92 26.38
N ALA A 17 9.32 6.43 26.43
CA ALA A 17 10.11 6.11 25.25
C ALA A 17 9.70 4.77 24.62
N ARG A 18 8.87 3.96 25.32
CA ARG A 18 8.36 2.67 24.87
C ARG A 18 9.48 1.80 24.23
N PRO A 19 10.56 1.50 24.96
CA PRO A 19 11.79 0.92 24.40
C PRO A 19 11.63 -0.55 23.95
N GLY A 20 10.58 -1.23 24.40
CA GLY A 20 10.32 -2.63 24.12
C GLY A 20 9.52 -2.87 22.84
N THR A 21 9.40 -4.15 22.48
CA THR A 21 8.48 -4.63 21.46
C THR A 21 7.03 -4.54 21.93
N VAL A 22 6.09 -4.55 20.98
CA VAL A 22 4.66 -4.62 21.29
C VAL A 22 4.34 -6.07 21.68
N PRO A 23 3.78 -6.34 22.86
CA PRO A 23 3.43 -7.70 23.26
C PRO A 23 2.18 -8.18 22.51
N ALA A 24 2.09 -9.48 22.24
CA ALA A 24 0.91 -10.08 21.64
C ALA A 24 -0.34 -9.91 22.54
N PRO A 25 -1.40 -9.23 22.06
CA PRO A 25 -2.65 -9.15 22.80
C PRO A 25 -3.42 -10.47 22.67
N SER A 26 -4.22 -10.82 23.68
CA SER A 26 -4.98 -12.09 23.71
C SER A 26 -5.91 -12.30 22.51
N ARG A 27 -6.40 -11.22 21.89
CA ARG A 27 -7.31 -11.26 20.75
C ARG A 27 -6.63 -11.40 19.38
N ILE A 28 -5.30 -11.34 19.30
CA ILE A 28 -4.62 -11.22 18.00
C ILE A 28 -4.82 -12.46 17.11
N LEU A 29 -4.79 -13.66 17.70
CA LEU A 29 -5.05 -14.90 16.97
C LEU A 29 -6.46 -14.90 16.34
N THR A 30 -7.47 -14.45 17.07
CA THR A 30 -8.85 -14.33 16.53
C THR A 30 -8.93 -13.35 15.38
N VAL A 31 -8.14 -12.27 15.39
CA VAL A 31 -8.08 -11.31 14.28
C VAL A 31 -7.48 -11.96 13.03
N TYR A 32 -6.37 -12.68 13.15
CA TYR A 32 -5.78 -13.39 12.01
C TYR A 32 -6.69 -14.49 11.46
N GLN A 33 -7.38 -15.24 12.33
CA GLN A 33 -8.37 -16.24 11.92
C GLN A 33 -9.55 -15.60 11.18
N GLY A 34 -10.01 -14.44 11.63
CA GLY A 34 -11.05 -13.66 10.94
C GLY A 34 -10.62 -13.25 9.53
N ILE A 35 -9.42 -12.68 9.40
CA ILE A 35 -8.84 -12.29 8.11
C ILE A 35 -8.69 -13.52 7.19
N ALA A 36 -8.19 -14.64 7.71
CA ALA A 36 -8.03 -15.86 6.92
C ALA A 36 -9.38 -16.39 6.40
N LYS A 37 -10.43 -16.36 7.25
CA LYS A 37 -11.78 -16.78 6.87
C LYS A 37 -12.40 -15.86 5.82
N GLU A 38 -12.24 -14.55 5.97
CA GLU A 38 -12.69 -13.58 4.97
C GLU A 38 -11.94 -13.74 3.65
N ALA A 39 -10.63 -13.99 3.71
CA ALA A 39 -9.79 -14.23 2.55
C ALA A 39 -10.25 -15.49 1.78
N GLU A 40 -10.55 -16.58 2.50
CA GLU A 40 -11.11 -17.80 1.92
C GLU A 40 -12.45 -17.54 1.22
N ALA A 41 -13.35 -16.77 1.83
CA ALA A 41 -14.63 -16.41 1.24
C ALA A 41 -14.49 -15.60 -0.08
N GLN A 42 -13.37 -14.89 -0.26
CA GLN A 42 -13.01 -14.16 -1.48
C GLN A 42 -12.08 -14.94 -2.42
N ASN A 43 -11.88 -16.25 -2.16
CA ASN A 43 -10.99 -17.13 -2.93
C ASN A 43 -9.52 -16.64 -2.97
N ILE A 44 -9.07 -16.00 -1.90
CA ILE A 44 -7.69 -15.56 -1.75
C ILE A 44 -6.86 -16.74 -1.21
N GLY A 45 -5.69 -16.97 -1.82
CA GLY A 45 -4.73 -17.99 -1.37
C GLY A 45 -4.10 -17.65 -0.02
N LEU A 46 -3.30 -18.58 0.52
CA LEU A 46 -2.58 -18.38 1.77
C LEU A 46 -1.64 -17.16 1.71
N LYS A 47 -0.74 -17.14 0.72
CA LYS A 47 0.36 -16.19 0.66
C LYS A 47 -0.08 -14.71 0.57
N PRO A 48 -1.12 -14.30 -0.18
CA PRO A 48 -1.53 -12.90 -0.24
C PRO A 48 -1.97 -12.30 1.10
N TRP A 49 -2.94 -12.91 1.80
CA TRP A 49 -3.41 -12.37 3.09
C TRP A 49 -2.35 -12.55 4.18
N PHE A 50 -1.61 -13.67 4.15
CA PHE A 50 -0.55 -13.94 5.11
C PHE A 50 0.59 -12.91 4.99
N THR A 51 0.98 -12.54 3.76
CA THR A 51 1.98 -11.50 3.51
C THR A 51 1.54 -10.16 4.10
N ALA A 52 0.29 -9.76 3.86
CA ALA A 52 -0.26 -8.53 4.42
C ALA A 52 -0.25 -8.55 5.96
N ALA A 53 -0.69 -9.65 6.57
CA ALA A 53 -0.75 -9.81 8.01
C ALA A 53 0.64 -9.80 8.66
N ALA A 54 1.61 -10.54 8.09
CA ALA A 54 2.97 -10.58 8.58
C ALA A 54 3.65 -9.20 8.49
N ALA A 55 3.51 -8.52 7.34
CA ALA A 55 4.08 -7.19 7.12
C ALA A 55 3.52 -6.12 8.09
N ALA A 56 2.19 -6.13 8.30
CA ALA A 56 1.56 -5.23 9.27
C ALA A 56 2.05 -5.51 10.71
N THR A 57 2.16 -6.78 11.09
CA THR A 57 2.61 -7.22 12.42
C THR A 57 4.06 -6.84 12.70
N MET A 58 4.94 -7.03 11.72
CA MET A 58 6.35 -6.63 11.81
C MET A 58 6.49 -5.11 11.89
N THR A 59 5.69 -4.38 11.12
CA THR A 59 5.65 -2.91 11.18
C THR A 59 5.24 -2.44 12.58
N MET A 60 4.26 -3.10 13.19
CA MET A 60 3.86 -2.84 14.58
C MET A 60 4.89 -3.33 15.61
N ASN A 61 6.01 -3.94 15.22
CA ASN A 61 7.09 -4.42 16.10
C ASN A 61 6.57 -5.41 17.16
N SER A 62 5.72 -6.36 16.74
CA SER A 62 5.07 -7.37 17.60
C SER A 62 5.53 -8.79 17.28
N PRO A 63 6.74 -9.21 17.70
CA PRO A 63 7.31 -10.52 17.38
C PRO A 63 6.48 -11.71 17.89
N GLN A 64 5.93 -11.66 19.10
CA GLN A 64 5.12 -12.78 19.62
C GLN A 64 3.82 -12.96 18.82
N SER A 65 3.25 -11.86 18.31
CA SER A 65 2.10 -11.93 17.40
C SER A 65 2.47 -12.50 16.05
N LEU A 66 3.69 -12.26 15.57
CA LEU A 66 4.19 -12.88 14.34
C LEU A 66 4.33 -14.40 14.50
N SER A 67 4.83 -14.87 15.65
CA SER A 67 4.89 -16.31 15.94
C SER A 67 3.50 -16.95 15.97
N GLN A 68 2.51 -16.32 16.60
CA GLN A 68 1.13 -16.82 16.60
C GLN A 68 0.52 -16.87 15.18
N LEU A 69 0.82 -15.89 14.33
CA LEU A 69 0.39 -15.88 12.93
C LEU A 69 1.00 -17.05 12.15
N PHE A 70 2.30 -17.30 12.35
CA PHE A 70 2.99 -18.44 11.73
C PHE A 70 2.43 -19.79 12.21
N GLU A 71 2.30 -19.98 13.52
CA GLU A 71 1.74 -21.20 14.10
C GLU A 71 0.33 -21.51 13.56
N GLN A 72 -0.52 -20.50 13.39
CA GLN A 72 -1.86 -20.68 12.82
C GLN A 72 -1.84 -21.39 11.47
N VAL A 73 -0.85 -21.09 10.62
CA VAL A 73 -0.78 -21.59 9.24
C VAL A 73 0.15 -22.78 9.08
N SER A 74 1.04 -23.04 10.04
CA SER A 74 2.01 -24.13 9.95
C SER A 74 1.61 -25.39 10.73
N ASN A 75 0.70 -25.30 11.71
CA ASN A 75 0.42 -26.41 12.64
C ASN A 75 -0.12 -27.68 11.96
N SER A 76 -0.77 -27.56 10.81
CA SER A 76 -1.30 -28.69 10.03
C SER A 76 -0.39 -29.13 8.88
N GLU A 77 0.74 -28.44 8.70
CA GLU A 77 1.61 -28.63 7.54
C GLU A 77 2.67 -29.71 7.77
N SER A 78 3.20 -30.24 6.67
CA SER A 78 4.38 -31.10 6.74
C SER A 78 5.59 -30.33 7.32
N HIS A 79 6.59 -31.06 7.80
CA HIS A 79 7.81 -30.44 8.32
C HIS A 79 8.51 -29.56 7.28
N ASP A 80 8.66 -30.08 6.06
CA ASP A 80 9.26 -29.36 4.93
C ASP A 80 8.49 -28.10 4.54
N GLU A 81 7.15 -28.16 4.57
CA GLU A 81 6.31 -26.99 4.29
C GLU A 81 6.39 -25.96 5.42
N THR A 82 6.46 -26.42 6.66
CA THR A 82 6.70 -25.54 7.82
C THR A 82 8.04 -24.78 7.67
N VAL A 83 9.10 -25.45 7.22
CA VAL A 83 10.40 -24.82 6.92
C VAL A 83 10.26 -23.80 5.79
N ARG A 84 9.55 -24.12 4.70
CA ARG A 84 9.30 -23.18 3.60
C ARG A 84 8.50 -21.95 4.03
N LEU A 85 7.46 -22.13 4.85
CA LEU A 85 6.71 -21.02 5.44
C LEU A 85 7.57 -20.14 6.36
N ALA A 86 8.47 -20.75 7.14
CA ALA A 86 9.39 -20.00 7.99
C ALA A 86 10.39 -19.18 7.15
N GLU A 87 10.92 -19.74 6.05
CA GLU A 87 11.73 -18.99 5.08
C GLU A 87 10.94 -17.85 4.43
N PHE A 88 9.65 -18.08 4.16
CA PHE A 88 8.79 -17.08 3.56
C PHE A 88 8.56 -15.89 4.51
N VAL A 89 8.32 -16.16 5.79
CA VAL A 89 8.27 -15.12 6.84
C VAL A 89 9.60 -14.35 6.92
N ARG A 90 10.74 -15.04 6.83
CA ARG A 90 12.07 -14.39 6.85
C ARG A 90 12.27 -13.45 5.66
N GLU A 91 11.85 -13.86 4.46
CA GLU A 91 11.96 -13.05 3.25
C GLU A 91 10.99 -11.84 3.29
N ILE A 92 9.75 -12.02 3.77
CA ILE A 92 8.81 -10.92 4.06
C ILE A 92 9.47 -9.92 5.01
N GLY A 93 10.00 -10.39 6.14
CA GLY A 93 10.58 -9.52 7.15
C GLY A 93 11.82 -8.78 6.68
N LEU A 94 12.63 -9.41 5.82
CA LEU A 94 13.73 -8.72 5.15
C LEU A 94 13.19 -7.58 4.27
N LYS A 95 12.22 -7.85 3.39
CA LYS A 95 11.65 -6.80 2.51
C LYS A 95 10.91 -5.70 3.28
N CYS A 96 10.42 -5.96 4.49
CA CYS A 96 9.85 -4.90 5.34
C CYS A 96 10.85 -3.79 5.70
N LEU A 97 12.17 -4.04 5.60
CA LEU A 97 13.24 -3.06 5.89
C LEU A 97 13.03 -1.72 5.19
N GLY A 98 12.71 -1.76 3.90
CA GLY A 98 12.54 -0.56 3.08
C GLY A 98 11.34 0.30 3.46
N PHE A 99 10.49 -0.18 4.38
CA PHE A 99 9.31 0.53 4.86
C PHE A 99 9.38 0.86 6.36
N ASN A 100 9.63 -0.14 7.21
CA ASN A 100 9.54 0.00 8.67
C ASN A 100 10.89 0.17 9.38
N GLY A 101 12.00 0.00 8.66
CA GLY A 101 13.35 0.24 9.13
C GLY A 101 14.01 -0.93 9.87
N ILE A 102 15.35 -0.90 9.88
CA ILE A 102 16.24 -1.96 10.42
C ILE A 102 15.89 -2.43 11.83
N PRO A 103 15.67 -1.57 12.84
CA PRO A 103 15.50 -2.02 14.22
C PRO A 103 14.30 -2.96 14.43
N ARG A 104 13.17 -2.68 13.75
CA ARG A 104 11.94 -3.48 13.90
C ARG A 104 12.08 -4.82 13.21
N THR A 105 12.66 -4.84 12.00
CA THR A 105 13.01 -6.08 11.33
C THR A 105 13.93 -6.95 12.18
N ILE A 106 14.97 -6.36 12.80
CA ILE A 106 15.88 -7.12 13.69
C ILE A 106 15.11 -7.75 14.84
N ASN A 107 14.29 -6.98 15.56
CA ASN A 107 13.50 -7.48 16.68
C ASN A 107 12.61 -8.65 16.23
N CYS A 108 11.83 -8.45 15.17
CA CYS A 108 10.88 -9.45 14.69
C CYS A 108 11.57 -10.71 14.18
N LEU A 109 12.60 -10.61 13.34
CA LEU A 109 13.27 -11.79 12.78
C LEU A 109 14.12 -12.53 13.81
N SER A 110 14.76 -11.81 14.74
CA SER A 110 15.54 -12.43 15.81
C SER A 110 14.63 -13.25 16.72
N GLU A 111 13.55 -12.65 17.22
CA GLU A 111 12.64 -13.34 18.13
C GLU A 111 11.85 -14.43 17.42
N PHE A 112 11.43 -14.21 16.17
CA PHE A 112 10.81 -15.25 15.35
C PHE A 112 11.71 -16.48 15.25
N ARG A 113 13.00 -16.30 14.89
CA ARG A 113 13.96 -17.42 14.82
C ARG A 113 14.12 -18.13 16.17
N THR A 114 14.18 -17.38 17.27
CA THR A 114 14.28 -17.95 18.62
C THR A 114 13.03 -18.75 19.02
N GLY A 115 11.85 -18.34 18.55
CA GLY A 115 10.58 -19.01 18.86
C GLY A 115 10.26 -20.24 18.00
N LEU A 116 11.01 -20.51 16.92
CA LEU A 116 10.78 -21.66 16.06
C LEU A 116 11.13 -22.99 16.76
N PRO A 117 10.43 -24.10 16.45
CA PRO A 117 10.87 -25.43 16.85
C PRO A 117 12.31 -25.69 16.41
N PRO A 118 13.17 -26.32 17.24
CA PRO A 118 14.59 -26.54 16.91
C PRO A 118 14.80 -27.24 15.56
N THR A 119 13.98 -28.25 15.27
CA THR A 119 14.02 -29.02 14.01
C THR A 119 13.78 -28.14 12.78
N VAL A 120 12.88 -27.15 12.88
CA VAL A 120 12.62 -26.18 11.82
C VAL A 120 13.78 -25.19 11.74
N ALA A 121 14.22 -24.64 12.87
CA ALA A 121 15.25 -23.61 12.93
C ALA A 121 16.62 -24.04 12.41
N GLU A 122 16.95 -25.32 12.53
CA GLU A 122 18.17 -25.97 12.03
C GLU A 122 18.17 -26.18 10.52
N MET A 123 16.99 -26.36 9.89
CA MET A 123 16.85 -26.53 8.44
C MET A 123 16.81 -25.21 7.66
N LEU A 124 16.73 -24.09 8.36
CA LEU A 124 16.71 -22.76 7.76
C LEU A 124 18.02 -22.43 7.02
N ALA A 125 17.90 -21.74 5.88
CA ALA A 125 19.00 -21.25 5.07
C ALA A 125 19.94 -20.34 5.86
N THR A 126 21.24 -20.64 5.77
CA THR A 126 22.33 -19.93 6.47
C THR A 126 23.25 -19.15 5.54
N LYS A 127 23.12 -19.34 4.21
CA LYS A 127 23.93 -18.64 3.21
C LYS A 127 23.16 -17.45 2.63
N PRO A 128 23.76 -16.26 2.52
CA PRO A 128 23.13 -15.11 1.90
C PRO A 128 22.96 -15.31 0.39
N ARG A 129 21.84 -14.81 -0.16
CA ARG A 129 21.59 -14.77 -1.62
C ARG A 129 21.79 -13.37 -2.24
N ARG A 130 22.10 -12.37 -1.42
CA ARG A 130 22.29 -10.97 -1.81
C ARG A 130 23.69 -10.53 -1.42
N SER A 131 24.43 -9.99 -2.37
CA SER A 131 25.79 -9.48 -2.18
C SER A 131 26.07 -8.38 -3.20
N LEU A 132 26.66 -7.27 -2.77
CA LEU A 132 27.15 -6.21 -3.67
C LEU A 132 28.57 -6.53 -4.17
N ALA A 133 28.84 -7.81 -4.47
CA ALA A 133 30.12 -8.20 -5.02
C ALA A 133 30.25 -7.68 -6.47
N PRO A 134 31.46 -7.30 -6.94
CA PRO A 134 31.63 -6.67 -8.25
C PRO A 134 30.96 -7.40 -9.41
N GLN A 135 30.94 -8.74 -9.40
CA GLN A 135 30.31 -9.57 -10.42
C GLN A 135 28.77 -9.49 -10.43
N ASP A 136 28.15 -9.11 -9.32
CA ASP A 136 26.69 -9.11 -9.15
C ASP A 136 26.08 -7.71 -9.32
N ILE A 137 26.88 -6.64 -9.22
CA ILE A 137 26.42 -5.23 -9.24
C ILE A 137 25.55 -4.94 -10.46
N ASN A 138 25.99 -5.32 -11.67
CA ASN A 138 25.25 -5.03 -12.89
C ASN A 138 23.88 -5.74 -12.93
N THR A 139 23.82 -6.98 -12.45
CA THR A 139 22.57 -7.75 -12.36
C THR A 139 21.61 -7.11 -11.36
N ILE A 140 22.12 -6.68 -10.20
CA ILE A 140 21.34 -6.01 -9.16
C ILE A 140 20.79 -4.66 -9.65
N SER A 141 21.62 -3.86 -10.31
CA SER A 141 21.21 -2.57 -10.87
C SER A 141 20.15 -2.75 -11.97
N THR A 142 20.34 -3.74 -12.85
CA THR A 142 19.42 -4.03 -13.97
C THR A 142 18.03 -4.44 -13.46
N ARG A 143 17.97 -5.40 -12.53
CA ARG A 143 16.66 -5.84 -11.98
C ARG A 143 15.98 -4.75 -11.16
N GLY A 144 16.75 -3.92 -10.44
CA GLY A 144 16.20 -2.78 -9.70
C GLY A 144 15.55 -1.75 -10.62
N SER A 145 16.25 -1.39 -11.69
CA SER A 145 15.72 -0.48 -12.73
C SER A 145 14.49 -1.09 -13.43
N ALA A 146 14.51 -2.39 -13.72
CA ALA A 146 13.39 -3.10 -14.33
C ALA A 146 12.16 -3.12 -13.42
N LEU A 147 12.33 -3.44 -12.13
CA LEU A 147 11.24 -3.44 -11.16
C LEU A 147 10.66 -2.02 -10.95
N TRP A 148 11.53 -1.02 -10.80
CA TRP A 148 11.14 0.39 -10.73
C TRP A 148 10.30 0.79 -11.94
N LYS A 149 10.78 0.48 -13.15
CA LYS A 149 10.05 0.75 -14.39
C LYS A 149 8.72 0.03 -14.44
N SER A 150 8.67 -1.26 -14.08
CA SER A 150 7.42 -2.01 -14.13
C SER A 150 6.37 -1.42 -13.18
N ILE A 151 6.77 -0.94 -12.01
CA ILE A 151 5.83 -0.29 -11.07
C ILE A 151 5.42 1.11 -11.56
N TYR A 152 6.33 1.91 -12.11
CA TYR A 152 6.10 3.35 -12.32
C TYR A 152 5.89 3.82 -13.75
N PHE A 153 6.13 2.98 -14.76
CA PHE A 153 5.92 3.34 -16.17
C PHE A 153 4.49 3.88 -16.45
N PRO A 154 4.32 4.93 -17.28
CA PRO A 154 5.33 5.70 -18.01
C PRO A 154 5.92 6.89 -17.23
N PHE A 155 5.75 6.92 -15.91
CA PHE A 155 6.16 8.04 -15.05
C PHE A 155 7.46 7.78 -14.28
N GLU A 156 8.15 6.68 -14.53
CA GLU A 156 9.33 6.24 -13.79
C GLU A 156 10.47 7.26 -13.85
N SER A 157 10.74 7.83 -15.03
CA SER A 157 11.77 8.85 -15.23
C SER A 157 11.38 10.18 -14.59
N LYS A 158 10.10 10.56 -14.70
CA LYS A 158 9.58 11.79 -14.10
C LYS A 158 9.62 11.73 -12.57
N LEU A 159 9.27 10.58 -12.00
CA LEU A 159 9.35 10.34 -10.55
C LEU A 159 10.81 10.37 -10.08
N PHE A 160 11.72 9.72 -10.81
CA PHE A 160 13.16 9.78 -10.52
C PHE A 160 13.66 11.23 -10.47
N GLN A 161 13.41 12.01 -11.52
CA GLN A 161 13.81 13.42 -11.59
C GLN A 161 13.21 14.26 -10.45
N LYS A 162 11.93 14.02 -10.11
CA LYS A 162 11.28 14.71 -8.99
C LYS A 162 11.94 14.40 -7.65
N LEU A 163 12.34 13.15 -7.42
CA LEU A 163 13.07 12.76 -6.21
C LEU A 163 14.48 13.37 -6.19
N SER A 164 15.17 13.44 -7.34
CA SER A 164 16.49 14.08 -7.46
C SER A 164 16.48 15.55 -7.10
N GLN A 165 15.36 16.25 -7.33
CA GLN A 165 15.21 17.67 -6.93
C GLN A 165 15.22 17.86 -5.41
N ALA A 166 14.71 16.87 -4.65
CA ALA A 166 14.78 16.90 -3.19
C ALA A 166 16.20 16.55 -2.70
N HIS A 167 16.83 15.54 -3.31
CA HIS A 167 18.23 15.20 -3.10
C HIS A 167 18.74 14.32 -4.26
N PRO A 168 19.90 14.61 -4.87
CA PRO A 168 20.38 13.87 -6.05
C PRO A 168 20.56 12.37 -5.80
N ASP A 169 21.07 11.99 -4.62
CA ASP A 169 21.32 10.57 -4.28
C ASP A 169 20.06 9.80 -3.86
N LEU A 170 18.94 10.48 -3.55
CA LEU A 170 17.73 9.83 -3.05
C LEU A 170 17.18 8.78 -4.02
N PRO A 171 16.88 9.10 -5.29
CA PRO A 171 16.39 8.09 -6.21
C PRO A 171 17.45 7.05 -6.60
N VAL A 172 18.74 7.38 -6.52
CA VAL A 172 19.84 6.41 -6.73
C VAL A 172 19.78 5.34 -5.66
N HIS A 173 19.74 5.72 -4.38
CA HIS A 173 19.60 4.78 -3.27
C HIS A 173 18.30 3.98 -3.34
N ILE A 174 17.17 4.63 -3.66
CA ILE A 174 15.90 3.93 -3.82
C ILE A 174 16.01 2.86 -4.91
N VAL A 175 16.46 3.21 -6.12
CA VAL A 175 16.45 2.26 -7.24
C VAL A 175 17.51 1.17 -7.06
N GLU A 176 18.75 1.53 -6.72
CA GLU A 176 19.85 0.58 -6.71
C GLU A 176 19.89 -0.27 -5.43
N SER A 177 19.68 0.37 -4.27
CA SER A 177 19.77 -0.32 -2.98
C SER A 177 18.44 -0.98 -2.61
N GLU A 178 17.33 -0.25 -2.66
CA GLU A 178 16.04 -0.78 -2.24
C GLU A 178 15.42 -1.66 -3.33
N TYR A 179 15.16 -1.13 -4.54
CA TYR A 179 14.53 -1.92 -5.59
C TYR A 179 15.45 -3.01 -6.12
N GLY A 180 16.74 -2.69 -6.33
CA GLY A 180 17.73 -3.62 -6.84
C GLY A 180 18.11 -4.71 -5.85
N ASN A 181 18.60 -4.35 -4.66
CA ASN A 181 19.14 -5.34 -3.72
C ASN A 181 18.04 -5.94 -2.82
N LEU A 182 17.11 -5.12 -2.31
CA LEU A 182 16.14 -5.55 -1.30
C LEU A 182 14.85 -6.14 -1.90
N PHE A 183 14.09 -5.34 -2.66
CA PHE A 183 12.73 -5.68 -3.10
C PHE A 183 12.70 -6.65 -4.28
N SER A 184 13.66 -6.58 -5.19
CA SER A 184 13.80 -7.61 -6.21
C SER A 184 14.08 -8.96 -5.56
N ASP A 185 13.53 -10.02 -6.15
CA ASP A 185 13.84 -11.35 -5.70
C ASP A 185 15.33 -11.66 -5.91
N PRO A 186 15.95 -12.36 -4.96
CA PRO A 186 17.37 -12.67 -5.04
C PRO A 186 17.63 -13.77 -6.09
N PRO A 187 18.84 -13.85 -6.66
CA PRO A 187 19.17 -14.89 -7.62
C PRO A 187 19.03 -16.29 -7.01
N THR A 188 18.52 -17.22 -7.81
CA THR A 188 18.49 -18.65 -7.48
C THR A 188 19.78 -19.31 -7.93
N HIS A 189 20.43 -20.06 -7.04
CA HIS A 189 21.61 -20.87 -7.34
C HIS A 189 21.40 -22.31 -6.85
N PRO A 190 22.15 -23.30 -7.37
CA PRO A 190 22.02 -24.68 -6.93
C PRO A 190 22.16 -24.82 -5.40
N GLY A 191 21.16 -25.43 -4.76
CA GLY A 191 21.11 -25.61 -3.30
C GLY A 191 20.61 -24.40 -2.50
N ALA A 192 20.25 -23.29 -3.15
CA ALA A 192 19.56 -22.20 -2.48
C ALA A 192 18.11 -22.61 -2.13
N MET A 193 17.63 -22.23 -0.94
CA MET A 193 16.21 -22.32 -0.64
C MET A 193 15.44 -21.39 -1.60
N PRO A 194 14.56 -21.93 -2.46
CA PRO A 194 13.97 -21.18 -3.57
C PRO A 194 12.75 -20.35 -3.14
N VAL A 195 12.74 -19.87 -1.90
CA VAL A 195 11.64 -19.07 -1.38
C VAL A 195 11.83 -17.62 -1.80
N THR A 196 10.83 -17.04 -2.44
CA THR A 196 10.77 -15.64 -2.83
C THR A 196 9.43 -15.05 -2.43
N VAL A 197 9.31 -13.72 -2.48
CA VAL A 197 8.04 -13.04 -2.28
C VAL A 197 7.38 -12.73 -3.62
N GLY A 198 8.16 -12.46 -4.68
CA GLY A 198 7.56 -12.18 -5.97
C GLY A 198 7.03 -10.76 -6.09
N ARG A 199 6.52 -10.41 -7.27
CA ARG A 199 6.13 -9.06 -7.65
C ARG A 199 4.83 -8.60 -6.97
N VAL A 200 3.77 -9.41 -7.07
CA VAL A 200 2.45 -9.07 -6.54
C VAL A 200 2.48 -9.01 -5.01
N LEU A 201 3.07 -10.01 -4.36
CA LEU A 201 3.12 -10.03 -2.90
C LEU A 201 4.06 -8.95 -2.34
N THR A 202 5.11 -8.54 -3.06
CA THR A 202 5.93 -7.38 -2.66
C THR A 202 5.11 -6.09 -2.68
N SER A 203 4.16 -5.95 -3.62
CA SER A 203 3.23 -4.80 -3.63
C SER A 203 2.25 -4.85 -2.46
N ILE A 204 1.69 -6.03 -2.16
CA ILE A 204 0.82 -6.24 -0.98
C ILE A 204 1.56 -5.95 0.33
N LEU A 205 2.80 -6.40 0.45
CA LEU A 205 3.70 -6.11 1.58
C LEU A 205 3.88 -4.61 1.75
N GLY A 206 4.20 -3.89 0.67
CA GLY A 206 4.36 -2.44 0.71
C GLY A 206 3.09 -1.71 1.15
N VAL A 207 1.92 -2.11 0.62
CA VAL A 207 0.61 -1.58 1.05
C VAL A 207 0.41 -1.80 2.55
N ALA A 208 0.65 -3.01 3.05
CA ALA A 208 0.47 -3.34 4.46
C ALA A 208 1.41 -2.56 5.39
N CYS A 209 2.70 -2.50 5.05
CA CYS A 209 3.68 -1.72 5.82
C CYS A 209 3.32 -0.23 5.87
N LEU A 210 3.04 0.38 4.72
CA LEU A 210 2.76 1.82 4.64
C LEU A 210 1.43 2.19 5.31
N ARG A 211 0.42 1.32 5.21
CA ARG A 211 -0.85 1.50 5.94
C ARG A 211 -0.64 1.40 7.44
N ALA A 212 0.10 0.39 7.91
CA ALA A 212 0.40 0.21 9.33
C ALA A 212 1.32 1.30 9.90
N GLN A 213 2.22 1.86 9.09
CA GLN A 213 3.12 2.96 9.47
C GLN A 213 2.37 4.28 9.67
N THR A 214 1.32 4.54 8.88
CA THR A 214 0.57 5.82 8.84
C THR A 214 1.43 7.03 8.44
N GLY A 215 0.81 8.18 8.15
CA GLY A 215 1.54 9.42 7.79
C GLY A 215 2.18 9.45 6.39
N VAL A 216 2.08 8.37 5.61
CA VAL A 216 2.72 8.19 4.29
C VAL A 216 1.71 7.94 3.17
N GLY A 217 0.60 8.70 3.19
CA GLY A 217 -0.53 8.54 2.26
C GLY A 217 -0.16 8.51 0.77
N PRO A 218 0.69 9.43 0.27
CA PRO A 218 1.13 9.41 -1.13
C PRO A 218 1.87 8.11 -1.52
N GLN A 219 2.70 7.59 -0.62
CA GLN A 219 3.42 6.34 -0.83
C GLN A 219 2.46 5.14 -0.81
N LEU A 220 1.51 5.11 0.13
CA LEU A 220 0.48 4.08 0.17
C LEU A 220 -0.34 4.04 -1.13
N LEU A 221 -0.80 5.21 -1.60
CA LEU A 221 -1.53 5.34 -2.86
C LEU A 221 -0.71 4.77 -4.04
N SER A 222 0.57 5.11 -4.10
CA SER A 222 1.48 4.58 -5.11
C SER A 222 1.60 3.05 -5.10
N HIS A 223 1.58 2.41 -3.93
CA HIS A 223 1.70 0.95 -3.84
C HIS A 223 0.39 0.24 -4.17
N VAL A 224 -0.76 0.85 -3.89
CA VAL A 224 -2.08 0.38 -4.38
C VAL A 224 -2.11 0.39 -5.91
N PHE A 225 -1.64 1.48 -6.54
CA PHE A 225 -1.50 1.53 -8.00
C PHE A 225 -0.46 0.53 -8.52
N GLY A 226 0.65 0.32 -7.81
CA GLY A 226 1.64 -0.69 -8.17
C GLY A 226 1.07 -2.12 -8.21
N LEU A 227 0.21 -2.46 -7.24
CA LEU A 227 -0.52 -3.73 -7.21
C LEU A 227 -1.49 -3.86 -8.39
N ARG A 228 -2.28 -2.82 -8.67
CA ARG A 228 -3.18 -2.78 -9.84
C ARG A 228 -2.46 -3.03 -11.13
N LYS A 229 -1.39 -2.27 -11.31
CA LYS A 229 -0.62 -2.25 -12.53
C LYS A 229 -0.06 -3.62 -12.86
N ALA A 230 0.37 -4.40 -11.85
CA ALA A 230 0.86 -5.75 -12.07
C ALA A 230 -0.13 -6.62 -12.87
N PHE A 231 -1.44 -6.44 -12.66
CA PHE A 231 -2.50 -7.16 -13.39
C PHE A 231 -2.93 -6.52 -14.70
N GLU A 232 -2.71 -5.21 -14.87
CA GLU A 232 -3.01 -4.45 -16.08
C GLU A 232 -1.94 -4.65 -17.16
N ASP A 233 -0.66 -4.66 -16.76
CA ASP A 233 0.48 -4.79 -17.67
C ASP A 233 0.99 -6.22 -17.86
N GLY A 234 0.40 -7.19 -17.13
CA GLY A 234 0.74 -8.61 -17.22
C GLY A 234 1.94 -9.04 -16.39
N SER A 235 2.64 -8.12 -15.71
CA SER A 235 3.83 -8.47 -14.90
C SER A 235 3.56 -9.35 -13.68
N PHE A 236 2.28 -9.58 -13.33
CA PHE A 236 1.89 -10.63 -12.38
C PHE A 236 2.29 -12.05 -12.83
N GLN A 237 2.55 -12.27 -14.12
CA GLN A 237 2.94 -13.58 -14.67
C GLN A 237 4.36 -14.01 -14.26
N ASP A 238 5.16 -13.10 -13.70
CA ASP A 238 6.46 -13.44 -13.11
C ASP A 238 6.32 -14.24 -11.80
N ASP A 239 5.12 -14.23 -11.20
CA ASP A 239 4.79 -14.96 -9.98
C ASP A 239 4.12 -16.31 -10.28
N LEU A 240 4.25 -17.26 -9.35
CA LEU A 240 3.50 -18.51 -9.41
C LEU A 240 2.01 -18.26 -9.18
N GLU A 241 1.15 -18.75 -10.06
CA GLU A 241 -0.30 -18.50 -10.00
C GLU A 241 -0.92 -18.92 -8.66
N GLU A 242 -0.46 -20.03 -8.10
CA GLU A 242 -0.88 -20.54 -6.78
C GLU A 242 -0.53 -19.59 -5.63
N ASP A 243 0.61 -18.91 -5.73
CA ASP A 243 1.11 -17.97 -4.71
C ASP A 243 0.31 -16.66 -4.69
N ILE A 244 -0.28 -16.29 -5.83
CA ILE A 244 -1.03 -15.04 -5.99
C ILE A 244 -2.52 -15.28 -6.18
N ARG A 245 -3.03 -16.47 -5.84
CA ARG A 245 -4.45 -16.81 -5.97
C ARG A 245 -5.33 -15.76 -5.30
N GLY A 246 -6.29 -15.21 -6.05
CA GLY A 246 -7.20 -14.16 -5.59
C GLY A 246 -6.60 -12.75 -5.52
N ALA A 247 -5.30 -12.56 -5.79
CA ALA A 247 -4.68 -11.23 -5.73
C ALA A 247 -5.16 -10.26 -6.83
N ARG A 248 -5.72 -10.77 -7.93
CA ARG A 248 -6.42 -9.93 -8.93
C ARG A 248 -7.62 -9.21 -8.30
N TRP A 249 -8.35 -9.87 -7.40
CA TRP A 249 -9.44 -9.22 -6.67
C TRP A 249 -8.90 -8.17 -5.71
N LEU A 250 -7.79 -8.43 -5.01
CA LEU A 250 -7.11 -7.46 -4.13
C LEU A 250 -6.68 -6.18 -4.87
N ALA A 251 -6.37 -6.28 -6.17
CA ALA A 251 -6.09 -5.12 -7.00
C ALA A 251 -7.32 -4.25 -7.32
N SER A 252 -8.55 -4.75 -7.18
CA SER A 252 -9.77 -3.94 -7.40
C SER A 252 -9.98 -2.87 -6.32
N ASP A 253 -10.97 -1.97 -6.49
CA ASP A 253 -11.36 -1.03 -5.44
C ASP A 253 -11.81 -1.76 -4.17
N ASP A 254 -12.73 -2.72 -4.30
CA ASP A 254 -13.27 -3.46 -3.16
C ASP A 254 -12.21 -4.30 -2.44
N GLY A 255 -11.35 -4.98 -3.22
CA GLY A 255 -10.26 -5.77 -2.64
C GLY A 255 -9.16 -4.91 -2.01
N SER A 256 -8.87 -3.73 -2.56
CA SER A 256 -7.95 -2.78 -1.93
C SER A 256 -8.52 -2.21 -0.63
N VAL A 257 -9.82 -1.91 -0.59
CA VAL A 257 -10.50 -1.50 0.65
C VAL A 257 -10.42 -2.61 1.69
N TRP A 258 -10.71 -3.86 1.31
CA TRP A 258 -10.57 -5.01 2.22
C TRP A 258 -9.14 -5.14 2.75
N LEU A 259 -8.13 -5.09 1.89
CA LEU A 259 -6.72 -5.19 2.28
C LEU A 259 -6.33 -4.13 3.31
N LEU A 260 -6.73 -2.87 3.08
CA LEU A 260 -6.46 -1.78 4.02
C LEU A 260 -7.18 -1.96 5.35
N GLN A 261 -8.43 -2.44 5.33
CA GLN A 261 -9.21 -2.72 6.54
C GLN A 261 -8.65 -3.90 7.34
N SER A 262 -8.17 -4.96 6.67
CA SER A 262 -7.48 -6.06 7.34
C SER A 262 -6.22 -5.59 8.07
N VAL A 263 -5.45 -4.69 7.46
CA VAL A 263 -4.30 -4.06 8.11
C VAL A 263 -4.74 -3.21 9.30
N ASP A 264 -5.81 -2.43 9.15
CA ASP A 264 -6.38 -1.62 10.24
C ASP A 264 -6.81 -2.48 11.44
N HIS A 265 -7.44 -3.64 11.21
CA HIS A 265 -7.83 -4.57 12.28
C HIS A 265 -6.62 -5.11 13.05
N ILE A 266 -5.51 -5.40 12.36
CA ILE A 266 -4.26 -5.83 13.01
C ILE A 266 -3.66 -4.68 13.83
N VAL A 267 -3.57 -3.48 13.25
CA VAL A 267 -3.05 -2.28 13.93
C VAL A 267 -3.90 -1.95 15.17
N GLU A 268 -5.22 -2.00 15.06
CA GLU A 268 -6.15 -1.79 16.18
C GLU A 268 -5.96 -2.82 17.29
N ALA A 269 -5.76 -4.09 16.92
CA ALA A 269 -5.49 -5.16 17.86
C ALA A 269 -4.19 -4.93 18.64
N LEU A 270 -3.09 -4.70 17.92
CA LEU A 270 -1.73 -4.54 18.47
C LEU A 270 -1.55 -3.20 19.20
N GLY A 271 -2.09 -2.12 18.65
CA GLY A 271 -2.06 -0.77 19.21
C GLY A 271 -3.06 -0.54 20.33
N LYS A 272 -3.95 -1.52 20.62
CA LYS A 272 -4.99 -1.44 21.67
C LYS A 272 -5.87 -0.18 21.54
N GLY A 273 -6.20 0.21 20.31
CA GLY A 273 -6.98 1.43 20.03
C GLY A 273 -6.20 2.75 20.08
N GLU A 274 -4.90 2.71 20.38
CA GLU A 274 -4.02 3.89 20.30
C GLU A 274 -3.43 4.09 18.90
N GLY A 275 -3.85 3.29 17.90
CA GLY A 275 -3.32 3.34 16.54
C GLY A 275 -1.89 2.81 16.41
N SER A 276 -1.20 3.25 15.35
CA SER A 276 0.16 2.80 15.05
C SER A 276 1.18 3.31 16.07
N ASN A 277 2.22 2.54 16.35
CA ASN A 277 3.34 3.02 17.17
C ASN A 277 4.38 3.85 16.38
N PHE A 278 4.10 4.19 15.11
CA PHE A 278 4.84 5.20 14.34
C PHE A 278 4.22 6.59 14.51
N ALA A 279 2.91 6.69 14.30
CA ALA A 279 2.12 7.86 14.67
C ALA A 279 0.90 7.37 15.44
N PRO A 280 0.89 7.49 16.78
CA PRO A 280 -0.25 7.08 17.57
C PRO A 280 -1.49 7.81 17.09
N GLY A 281 -2.56 7.04 16.91
CA GLY A 281 -3.87 7.57 16.59
C GLY A 281 -4.28 8.60 17.63
N ILE A 282 -4.99 9.63 17.19
CA ILE A 282 -5.52 10.63 18.09
C ILE A 282 -6.52 9.91 19.01
N SER A 283 -6.23 9.85 20.32
CA SER A 283 -7.01 9.05 21.27
C SER A 283 -8.51 9.34 21.19
N ILE A 284 -9.34 8.38 21.61
CA ILE A 284 -10.79 8.54 21.74
C ILE A 284 -11.18 9.78 22.56
N ALA A 285 -10.31 10.26 23.47
CA ALA A 285 -10.52 11.51 24.19
C ALA A 285 -10.62 12.74 23.26
N TYR A 286 -9.95 12.71 22.10
CA TYR A 286 -10.03 13.72 21.05
C TYR A 286 -11.22 13.48 20.10
N LEU A 287 -11.61 12.22 19.89
CA LEU A 287 -12.81 11.84 19.11
C LEU A 287 -14.13 12.22 19.80
N LYS A 288 -14.11 12.49 21.12
CA LYS A 288 -15.22 13.12 21.85
C LYS A 288 -15.39 14.63 21.55
N GLY A 289 -14.73 15.15 20.51
CA GLY A 289 -15.10 16.41 19.87
C GLY A 289 -14.48 17.68 20.46
N THR A 290 -13.51 17.57 21.36
CA THR A 290 -12.88 18.75 21.99
C THR A 290 -11.61 19.24 21.28
N GLY A 291 -11.33 18.75 20.07
CA GLY A 291 -10.12 19.12 19.32
C GLY A 291 -10.37 19.43 17.84
N PRO A 292 -9.45 20.15 17.17
CA PRO A 292 -9.64 20.74 15.84
C PRO A 292 -9.88 19.74 14.68
N GLY A 293 -9.73 18.42 14.92
CA GLY A 293 -9.98 17.36 13.93
C GLY A 293 -11.35 16.68 14.01
N GLY A 294 -12.14 16.89 15.08
CA GLY A 294 -13.41 16.20 15.30
C GLY A 294 -14.48 16.51 14.24
N GLN A 295 -14.39 17.67 13.60
CA GLN A 295 -15.32 18.09 12.56
C GLN A 295 -15.19 17.24 11.28
N LYS A 296 -13.97 16.86 10.87
CA LYS A 296 -13.72 16.14 9.61
C LYS A 296 -14.16 14.67 9.65
N ILE A 297 -14.10 14.02 10.80
CA ILE A 297 -14.52 12.61 10.94
C ILE A 297 -16.04 12.49 10.90
N SER A 298 -16.76 13.38 11.59
CA SER A 298 -18.23 13.46 11.49
C SER A 298 -18.70 13.75 10.06
N GLN A 299 -17.91 14.55 9.33
CA GLN A 299 -18.16 14.86 7.92
C GLN A 299 -17.92 13.64 7.02
N ASN A 300 -16.84 12.89 7.22
CA ASN A 300 -16.54 11.70 6.44
C ASN A 300 -17.56 10.58 6.65
N GLU A 301 -18.01 10.35 7.90
CA GLU A 301 -19.08 9.39 8.18
C GLU A 301 -20.39 9.81 7.51
N LYS A 302 -20.73 11.11 7.59
CA LYS A 302 -21.92 11.66 6.93
C LYS A 302 -21.85 11.52 5.41
N ILE A 303 -20.69 11.76 4.81
CA ILE A 303 -20.46 11.57 3.36
C ILE A 303 -20.59 10.09 2.99
N ALA A 304 -19.96 9.18 3.73
CA ALA A 304 -20.04 7.74 3.47
C ALA A 304 -21.47 7.21 3.56
N ARG A 305 -22.23 7.61 4.59
CA ARG A 305 -23.66 7.28 4.72
C ARG A 305 -24.49 7.84 3.57
N GLN A 306 -24.20 9.07 3.13
CA GLN A 306 -24.91 9.70 2.02
C GLN A 306 -24.63 8.99 0.69
N LEU A 307 -23.37 8.63 0.41
CA LEU A 307 -22.97 7.88 -0.78
C LEU A 307 -23.59 6.49 -0.81
N LEU A 308 -23.64 5.80 0.33
CA LEU A 308 -24.29 4.49 0.44
C LEU A 308 -25.79 4.61 0.17
N ALA A 309 -26.47 5.58 0.79
CA ALA A 309 -27.89 5.83 0.56
C ALA A 309 -28.18 6.15 -0.92
N ASP A 310 -27.32 6.94 -1.56
CA ASP A 310 -27.44 7.30 -2.98
C ASP A 310 -27.24 6.08 -3.89
N ARG A 311 -26.30 5.17 -3.58
CA ARG A 311 -26.11 3.91 -4.33
C ARG A 311 -27.28 2.94 -4.15
N VAL A 312 -27.81 2.82 -2.94
CA VAL A 312 -28.99 1.98 -2.67
C VAL A 312 -30.19 2.52 -3.44
N GLU A 313 -30.44 3.82 -3.39
CA GLU A 313 -31.55 4.43 -4.13
C GLU A 313 -31.38 4.28 -5.66
N ALA A 314 -30.15 4.40 -6.18
CA ALA A 314 -29.86 4.15 -7.59
C ALA A 314 -30.15 2.69 -7.99
N HIS A 315 -29.82 1.73 -7.13
CA HIS A 315 -30.10 0.32 -7.35
C HIS A 315 -31.61 0.01 -7.31
N GLU A 316 -32.35 0.62 -6.38
CA GLU A 316 -33.80 0.38 -6.23
C GLU A 316 -34.65 1.09 -7.30
N LYS A 317 -34.27 2.31 -7.68
CA LYS A 317 -35.12 3.20 -8.50
C LYS A 317 -34.57 3.48 -9.90
N GLY A 318 -33.34 3.05 -10.21
CA GLY A 318 -32.71 3.25 -11.52
C GLY A 318 -32.73 4.72 -11.95
N ASP A 319 -33.29 4.98 -13.14
CA ASP A 319 -33.41 6.32 -13.74
C ASP A 319 -34.28 7.30 -12.94
N GLN A 320 -35.11 6.80 -12.02
CA GLN A 320 -35.92 7.63 -11.12
C GLN A 320 -35.20 7.96 -9.80
N SER A 321 -33.97 7.50 -9.61
CA SER A 321 -33.18 7.86 -8.43
C SER A 321 -32.86 9.35 -8.40
N ARG A 322 -32.70 9.91 -7.19
CA ARG A 322 -32.41 11.34 -7.01
C ARG A 322 -31.12 11.77 -7.72
N VAL A 323 -30.13 10.88 -7.75
CA VAL A 323 -28.85 11.12 -8.43
C VAL A 323 -29.03 11.15 -9.95
N ALA A 324 -29.77 10.19 -10.52
CA ALA A 324 -30.06 10.15 -11.96
C ALA A 324 -30.86 11.39 -12.42
N LEU A 325 -31.88 11.78 -11.65
CA LEU A 325 -32.68 12.98 -11.94
C LEU A 325 -31.85 14.27 -11.88
N LYS A 326 -30.97 14.40 -10.88
CA LYS A 326 -30.04 15.55 -10.80
C LYS A 326 -29.07 15.58 -11.97
N ALA A 327 -28.51 14.43 -12.36
CA ALA A 327 -27.62 14.32 -13.51
C ALA A 327 -28.34 14.70 -14.82
N GLU A 328 -29.59 14.25 -15.00
CA GLU A 328 -30.40 14.58 -16.17
C GLU A 328 -30.75 16.08 -16.23
N ALA A 329 -31.11 16.69 -15.08
CA ALA A 329 -31.36 18.13 -14.99
C ALA A 329 -30.10 18.95 -15.30
N ALA A 330 -28.93 18.54 -14.79
CA ALA A 330 -27.65 19.15 -15.11
C ALA A 330 -27.33 19.03 -16.61
N ARG A 331 -27.59 17.86 -17.22
CA ARG A 331 -27.44 17.63 -18.67
C ARG A 331 -28.34 18.56 -19.49
N LYS A 332 -29.62 18.69 -19.12
CA LYS A 332 -30.59 19.61 -19.75
C LYS A 332 -30.16 21.07 -19.63
N LYS A 333 -29.61 21.47 -18.47
CA LYS A 333 -29.07 22.82 -18.24
C LYS A 333 -27.83 23.08 -19.10
N LYS A 334 -26.90 22.12 -19.19
CA LYS A 334 -25.70 22.21 -20.05
C LYS A 334 -26.09 22.29 -21.53
N ALA A 335 -27.01 21.45 -22.00
CA ALA A 335 -27.52 21.50 -23.37
C ALA A 335 -28.18 22.84 -23.69
N SER A 336 -28.94 23.41 -22.75
CA SER A 336 -29.55 24.73 -22.89
C SER A 336 -28.51 25.86 -22.95
N LYS A 337 -27.47 25.80 -22.12
CA LYS A 337 -26.33 26.75 -22.16
C LYS A 337 -25.60 26.67 -23.51
N VAL A 338 -25.31 25.46 -24.00
CA VAL A 338 -24.67 25.25 -25.31
C VAL A 338 -25.54 25.78 -26.45
N LYS A 339 -26.85 25.54 -26.42
CA LYS A 339 -27.79 26.06 -27.44
C LYS A 339 -27.86 27.58 -27.42
N LYS A 340 -27.84 28.20 -26.23
CA LYS A 340 -27.78 29.67 -26.08
C LYS A 340 -26.45 30.23 -26.59
N ALA A 341 -25.32 29.60 -26.27
CA ALA A 341 -24.01 29.98 -26.78
C ALA A 341 -23.95 29.87 -28.31
N LYS A 342 -24.41 28.77 -28.89
CA LYS A 342 -24.44 28.58 -30.36
C LYS A 342 -25.35 29.59 -31.07
N ARG A 343 -26.45 30.03 -30.44
CA ARG A 343 -27.29 31.13 -30.95
C ARG A 343 -26.61 32.49 -30.84
N LYS A 344 -25.87 32.74 -29.76
CA LYS A 344 -25.05 33.96 -29.60
C LYS A 344 -23.98 34.02 -30.70
N TYR A 345 -23.24 32.95 -30.95
CA TYR A 345 -22.22 32.90 -32.00
C TYR A 345 -22.80 32.99 -33.42
N ARG A 346 -23.96 32.37 -33.71
CA ARG A 346 -24.66 32.59 -35.00
C ARG A 346 -25.23 33.99 -35.16
N GLY A 347 -25.59 34.65 -34.06
CA GLY A 347 -26.01 36.05 -34.06
C GLY A 347 -24.83 36.99 -34.32
N LEU A 348 -23.67 36.66 -33.74
CA LEU A 348 -22.42 37.37 -33.98
C LEU A 348 -21.92 37.14 -35.42
N GLU A 349 -21.92 35.92 -35.96
CA GLU A 349 -21.57 35.64 -37.38
C GLU A 349 -22.50 36.34 -38.38
N ARG A 350 -23.78 36.52 -38.05
CA ARG A 350 -24.72 37.31 -38.86
C ARG A 350 -24.52 38.82 -38.71
N ALA A 351 -23.98 39.27 -37.58
CA ALA A 351 -23.62 40.67 -37.33
C ALA A 351 -22.21 41.01 -37.84
N SER A 352 -21.32 40.02 -37.98
CA SER A 352 -19.95 40.13 -38.50
C SER A 352 -19.81 39.63 -39.94
N GLY A 353 -20.94 39.38 -40.62
CA GLY A 353 -21.03 39.36 -42.09
C GLY A 353 -21.10 40.76 -42.69
N GLU A 354 -21.17 41.79 -41.85
CA GLU A 354 -20.91 43.19 -42.17
C GLU A 354 -19.73 43.62 -41.30
N ASP A 355 -18.64 44.00 -41.96
CA ASP A 355 -17.37 44.52 -41.43
C ASP A 355 -16.35 43.52 -40.87
N GLY A 356 -15.28 43.36 -41.64
CA GLY A 356 -14.15 42.49 -41.36
C GLY A 356 -13.03 43.17 -40.58
N GLY A 357 -11.97 42.40 -40.32
CA GLY A 357 -10.69 42.92 -39.87
C GLY A 357 -10.14 42.18 -38.68
N LEU A 358 -9.25 41.22 -38.97
CA LEU A 358 -8.38 40.56 -38.01
C LEU A 358 -7.50 41.60 -37.28
N HIS A 359 -7.41 41.49 -35.95
CA HIS A 359 -6.13 41.63 -35.27
C HIS A 359 -6.08 40.77 -34.01
N ASP A 360 -5.19 39.79 -34.07
CA ASP A 360 -4.63 39.00 -32.99
C ASP A 360 -3.53 39.84 -32.32
N ASP A 361 -3.57 39.95 -31.00
CA ASP A 361 -2.43 40.29 -30.13
C ASP A 361 -2.80 39.79 -28.73
N GLY A 362 -2.20 38.67 -28.33
CA GLY A 362 -2.29 38.13 -26.99
C GLY A 362 -1.22 38.73 -26.08
N GLU A 363 -1.55 38.90 -24.80
CA GLU A 363 -0.63 38.69 -23.67
C GLU A 363 -1.35 38.77 -22.31
N GLY A 364 -1.14 37.75 -21.46
CA GLY A 364 -1.18 37.73 -19.97
C GLY A 364 -2.53 38.01 -19.27
N GLU A 365 -2.85 37.48 -18.10
CA GLU A 365 -2.12 36.64 -17.15
C GLU A 365 -3.12 36.12 -16.10
N ALA A 366 -2.76 35.01 -15.44
CA ALA A 366 -3.14 34.59 -14.10
C ALA A 366 -4.61 34.23 -13.74
N GLY A 367 -4.77 33.04 -13.12
CA GLY A 367 -5.72 32.89 -12.02
C GLY A 367 -6.48 31.56 -11.91
N SER A 368 -5.83 30.58 -11.27
CA SER A 368 -6.42 29.54 -10.40
C SER A 368 -7.74 28.84 -10.80
N SER A 369 -7.71 27.51 -10.92
CA SER A 369 -8.48 26.65 -10.01
C SER A 369 -8.16 25.17 -10.24
N GLU A 370 -8.22 24.46 -9.13
CA GLU A 370 -8.11 23.03 -8.91
C GLU A 370 -9.11 22.18 -9.73
N GLU A 371 -8.97 20.87 -9.55
CA GLU A 371 -9.86 19.74 -9.90
C GLU A 371 -9.65 19.03 -11.25
N SER A 372 -8.79 18.02 -11.15
CA SER A 372 -9.15 16.60 -11.32
C SER A 372 -10.13 16.18 -12.41
N SER A 373 -9.57 15.31 -13.25
CA SER A 373 -10.05 13.97 -13.61
C SER A 373 -11.15 13.79 -14.66
N GLU A 374 -10.84 12.79 -15.49
CA GLU A 374 -11.71 11.93 -16.29
C GLU A 374 -11.90 12.29 -17.77
N GLY A 375 -10.99 11.72 -18.58
CA GLY A 375 -11.31 10.47 -19.26
C GLY A 375 -12.52 10.46 -20.20
N LYS A 376 -12.24 10.59 -21.50
CA LYS A 376 -12.79 9.74 -22.57
C LYS A 376 -11.63 9.53 -23.56
N GLY A 377 -11.24 8.31 -23.94
CA GLY A 377 -12.11 7.22 -24.36
C GLY A 377 -12.34 7.38 -25.86
N GLU A 378 -11.57 6.60 -26.63
CA GLU A 378 -11.65 6.36 -28.08
C GLU A 378 -13.07 6.41 -28.67
N LYS A 379 -13.17 6.95 -29.89
CA LYS A 379 -13.79 6.29 -31.06
C LYS A 379 -13.30 6.92 -32.38
N GLY A 380 -12.89 6.06 -33.31
CA GLY A 380 -12.64 6.34 -34.74
C GLY A 380 -11.21 5.95 -35.11
N GLU A 381 -10.93 5.00 -35.99
CA GLU A 381 -11.71 4.23 -36.98
C GLU A 381 -11.04 2.86 -37.19
#